data_AF-A0A2E1WYU4-F1
#
_entry.id   AF-A0A2E1WYU4-F1
#
_cell.length_a   1.000
_cell.length_b   1.000
_cell.length_c   1.000
_cell.angle_alpha   90.00
_cell.angle_beta   90.00
_cell.angle_gamma   90.00
#
_symmetry.space_group_name_H-M   'P 1'
#
loop_
_entity.id
_entity.type
_entity.pdbx_description
1 polymer ?
#
loop_
_entity_poly.entity_id
_entity_poly.type
_entity_poly.pdbx_seq_one_letter_code
_entity_poly.pdbx_strand_id
1 'polypeptide(L)'
;FLSTNSFLSIVAFLFWRLHIIFDICDGEVARFNQKFSINGAYWDYMIHAVLYPLYFINICISQYFLYGDVIFLFLGIFGGLMLSLQQAVKNNYFRAMLFNDQSIKTYNEKTKVEGRSNIKHKVFLYVTEVIGFEGFILIFVVLNFFKNKDLMILLLSIYIFLFFIFVVAKFVLLSVKGYYPRKN
;
A
#
# COMPACT_ATOMS: atom_id res chain seq x y z
N PHE A 1 -15.82 1.53 3.49
CA PHE A 1 -15.98 2.13 2.16
C PHE A 1 -17.10 1.53 1.32
N LEU A 2 -17.93 0.61 1.85
CA LEU A 2 -18.98 -0.02 1.05
C LEU A 2 -20.20 0.89 0.78
N SER A 3 -20.35 1.97 1.57
CA SER A 3 -21.45 2.91 1.44
C SER A 3 -21.32 3.81 0.21
N THR A 4 -22.41 3.97 -0.53
CA THR A 4 -22.54 4.87 -1.68
C THR A 4 -22.72 6.34 -1.30
N ASN A 5 -22.91 6.64 0.00
CA ASN A 5 -23.06 8.01 0.49
C ASN A 5 -21.68 8.68 0.66
N SER A 6 -21.50 9.84 0.01
CA SER A 6 -20.25 10.61 0.03
C SER A 6 -19.85 11.07 1.45
N PHE A 7 -20.80 11.41 2.32
CA PHE A 7 -20.51 11.78 3.72
C PHE A 7 -20.03 10.57 4.53
N LEU A 8 -20.63 9.40 4.33
CA LEU A 8 -20.16 8.16 4.96
C LEU A 8 -18.78 7.74 4.45
N SER A 9 -18.37 8.19 3.26
CA SER A 9 -17.01 7.99 2.75
C SER A 9 -15.97 8.78 3.54
N ILE A 10 -16.30 9.99 4.00
CA ILE A 10 -15.44 10.77 4.92
C ILE A 10 -15.29 10.03 6.24
N VAL A 11 -16.40 9.57 6.83
CA VAL A 11 -16.37 8.82 8.10
C VAL A 11 -15.54 7.55 7.95
N ALA A 12 -15.71 6.81 6.84
CA ALA A 12 -14.90 5.64 6.54
C ALA A 12 -13.40 5.97 6.41
N PHE A 13 -13.06 7.11 5.80
CA PHE A 13 -11.68 7.58 5.72
C PHE A 13 -11.09 7.92 7.08
N LEU A 14 -11.85 8.60 7.95
CA LEU A 14 -11.39 8.92 9.31
C LEU A 14 -11.14 7.64 10.12
N PHE A 15 -12.03 6.65 10.06
CA PHE A 15 -11.79 5.36 10.70
C PHE A 15 -10.60 4.61 10.12
N TRP A 16 -10.42 4.67 8.80
CA TRP A 16 -9.26 4.09 8.16
C TRP A 16 -7.95 4.76 8.62
N ARG A 17 -7.92 6.09 8.76
CA ARG A 17 -6.77 6.81 9.35
C ARG A 17 -6.54 6.44 10.81
N LEU A 18 -7.60 6.32 11.59
CA LEU A 18 -7.51 5.92 12.99
C LEU A 18 -6.95 4.50 13.13
N HIS A 19 -7.35 3.57 12.26
CA HIS A 19 -6.79 2.23 12.20
C HIS A 19 -5.27 2.25 12.01
N ILE A 20 -4.73 3.07 11.08
CA ILE A 20 -3.29 3.19 10.86
C ILE A 20 -2.57 3.71 12.11
N ILE A 21 -3.17 4.65 12.82
CA ILE A 21 -2.59 5.17 14.06
C ILE A 21 -2.47 4.05 15.10
N PHE A 22 -3.53 3.26 15.29
CA PHE A 22 -3.50 2.13 16.23
C PHE A 22 -2.55 1.02 15.81
N ASP A 23 -2.44 0.77 14.50
CA ASP A 23 -1.50 -0.18 13.92
C ASP A 23 -0.05 0.19 14.27
N ILE A 24 0.34 1.46 14.11
CA ILE A 24 1.69 1.92 14.50
C ILE A 24 1.94 1.79 16.01
N CYS A 25 0.90 1.93 16.84
CA CYS A 25 1.05 1.86 18.30
C CYS A 25 1.47 0.46 18.78
N ASP A 26 1.11 -0.62 18.10
CA ASP A 26 1.46 -1.97 18.56
C ASP A 26 2.99 -2.21 18.59
N GLY A 27 3.69 -1.68 17.59
CA GLY A 27 5.13 -1.76 17.44
C GLY A 27 5.86 -0.91 18.47
N GLU A 28 5.32 0.26 18.83
CA GLU A 28 5.86 1.11 19.90
C GLU A 28 5.68 0.46 21.27
N VAL A 29 4.50 -0.12 21.54
CA VAL A 29 4.24 -0.85 22.79
C VAL A 29 5.14 -2.08 22.90
N ALA A 30 5.39 -2.79 21.80
CA ALA A 30 6.34 -3.91 21.77
C ALA A 30 7.78 -3.46 22.03
N ARG A 31 8.22 -2.33 21.45
CA ARG A 31 9.53 -1.72 21.70
C ARG A 31 9.71 -1.30 23.15
N PHE A 32 8.72 -0.60 23.70
CA PHE A 32 8.74 -0.13 25.07
C PHE A 32 8.86 -1.29 26.07
N ASN A 33 8.11 -2.37 25.82
CA ASN A 33 8.13 -3.55 26.68
C ASN A 33 9.27 -4.54 26.37
N GLN A 34 10.11 -4.28 25.35
CA GLN A 34 11.14 -5.21 24.85
C GLN A 34 10.59 -6.60 24.49
N LYS A 35 9.31 -6.70 24.10
CA LYS A 35 8.62 -7.94 23.77
C LYS A 35 8.52 -8.11 22.25
N PHE A 36 9.66 -8.28 21.60
CA PHE A 36 9.69 -8.57 20.16
C PHE A 36 9.39 -10.05 19.92
N SER A 37 8.46 -10.35 19.01
CA SER A 37 8.18 -11.72 18.61
C SER A 37 8.13 -11.84 17.09
N ILE A 38 8.72 -12.92 16.57
CA ILE A 38 8.66 -13.26 15.14
C ILE A 38 7.20 -13.45 14.72
N ASN A 39 6.40 -14.09 15.58
CA ASN A 39 4.97 -14.31 15.33
C ASN A 39 4.22 -12.98 15.23
N GLY A 40 4.47 -12.01 16.13
CA GLY A 40 3.84 -10.69 16.06
C GLY A 40 4.14 -9.98 14.74
N ALA A 41 5.42 -9.95 14.33
CA ALA A 41 5.80 -9.36 13.05
C ALA A 41 5.20 -10.09 11.85
N TYR A 42 5.05 -11.43 11.93
CA TYR A 42 4.39 -12.20 10.87
C TYR A 42 2.90 -11.85 10.75
N TRP A 43 2.19 -11.76 11.88
CA TRP A 43 0.77 -11.39 11.90
C TRP A 43 0.53 -10.00 11.34
N ASP A 44 1.37 -9.03 11.69
CA ASP A 44 1.37 -7.67 11.13
C ASP A 44 1.45 -7.69 9.59
N TYR A 45 2.49 -8.34 9.04
CA TYR A 45 2.65 -8.47 7.59
C TYR A 45 1.49 -9.20 6.90
N MET A 46 0.94 -10.22 7.54
CA MET A 46 -0.17 -11.00 6.99
C MET A 46 -1.46 -10.18 6.95
N ILE A 47 -1.77 -9.45 8.03
CA ILE A 47 -2.94 -8.57 8.09
C ILE A 47 -2.84 -7.52 7.00
N HIS A 48 -1.71 -6.84 6.84
CA HIS A 48 -1.52 -5.85 5.77
C HIS A 48 -1.64 -6.44 4.36
N ALA A 49 -1.15 -7.66 4.14
CA ALA A 49 -1.23 -8.33 2.85
C ALA A 49 -2.68 -8.62 2.42
N VAL A 50 -3.59 -8.77 3.38
CA VAL A 50 -5.02 -9.02 3.15
C VAL A 50 -5.82 -7.71 3.13
N LEU A 51 -5.51 -6.80 4.05
CA LEU A 51 -6.28 -5.60 4.34
C LEU A 51 -6.27 -4.61 3.16
N TYR A 52 -5.12 -4.31 2.55
CA TYR A 52 -5.06 -3.35 1.43
C TYR A 52 -5.83 -3.84 0.19
N PRO A 53 -5.65 -5.08 -0.31
CA PRO A 53 -6.48 -5.61 -1.40
C PRO A 53 -7.97 -5.56 -1.08
N LEU A 54 -8.37 -5.94 0.15
CA LEU A 54 -9.78 -5.91 0.54
C LEU A 54 -10.33 -4.49 0.56
N TYR A 55 -9.59 -3.49 1.03
CA TYR A 55 -10.03 -2.10 0.95
C TYR A 55 -10.26 -1.65 -0.50
N PHE A 56 -9.34 -1.98 -1.41
CA PHE A 56 -9.46 -1.63 -2.82
C PHE A 56 -10.65 -2.32 -3.50
N ILE A 57 -10.82 -3.63 -3.27
CA ILE A 57 -11.94 -4.41 -3.80
C ILE A 57 -13.27 -3.85 -3.28
N ASN A 58 -13.37 -3.54 -1.99
CA ASN A 58 -14.59 -2.97 -1.39
C ASN A 58 -14.93 -1.58 -1.96
N ILE A 59 -13.93 -0.75 -2.25
CA ILE A 59 -14.14 0.52 -2.96
C ILE A 59 -14.76 0.26 -4.33
N CYS A 60 -14.20 -0.67 -5.10
CA CYS A 60 -14.72 -1.01 -6.43
C CYS A 60 -16.13 -1.60 -6.38
N ILE A 61 -16.42 -2.48 -5.43
CA ILE A 61 -17.78 -3.01 -5.18
C ILE A 61 -18.76 -1.88 -4.87
N SER A 62 -18.35 -0.90 -4.05
CA SER A 62 -19.19 0.27 -3.76
C SER A 62 -19.49 1.09 -5.01
N GLN A 63 -18.51 1.31 -5.89
CA GLN A 63 -18.72 2.01 -7.15
C GLN A 63 -19.61 1.22 -8.13
N TYR A 64 -19.50 -0.12 -8.14
CA TYR A 64 -20.44 -0.97 -8.86
C TYR A 64 -21.88 -0.78 -8.37
N PHE A 65 -22.12 -0.76 -7.06
CA PHE A 65 -23.46 -0.50 -6.53
C PHE A 65 -23.97 0.91 -6.82
N LEU A 66 -23.08 1.90 -6.97
CA LEU A 66 -23.46 3.28 -7.28
C LEU A 66 -23.81 3.48 -8.77
N TYR A 67 -23.04 2.92 -9.69
CA TYR A 67 -23.18 3.17 -11.13
C TYR A 67 -23.75 2.00 -11.94
N GLY A 68 -23.80 0.79 -11.38
CA GLY A 68 -24.26 -0.42 -12.05
C GLY A 68 -23.31 -0.98 -13.12
N ASP A 69 -22.09 -0.46 -13.22
CA ASP A 69 -21.15 -0.79 -14.30
C ASP A 69 -20.18 -1.91 -13.89
N VAL A 70 -20.22 -3.05 -14.59
CA VAL A 70 -19.42 -4.24 -14.29
C VAL A 70 -17.91 -3.98 -14.38
N ILE A 71 -17.49 -2.94 -15.10
CA ILE A 71 -16.07 -2.57 -15.21
C ILE A 71 -15.41 -2.38 -13.84
N PHE A 72 -16.16 -1.87 -12.85
CA PHE A 72 -15.66 -1.69 -11.49
C PHE A 72 -15.28 -3.02 -10.84
N LEU A 73 -16.02 -4.11 -11.10
CA LEU A 73 -15.69 -5.42 -10.55
C LEU A 73 -14.38 -5.96 -11.12
N PHE A 74 -14.17 -5.81 -12.44
CA PHE A 74 -12.90 -6.16 -13.07
C PHE A 74 -11.74 -5.34 -12.50
N LEU A 75 -11.90 -4.02 -12.40
CA LEU A 75 -10.90 -3.14 -11.78
C LEU A 75 -10.59 -3.56 -10.34
N GLY A 76 -11.60 -3.95 -9.57
CA GLY A 76 -11.44 -4.46 -8.21
C GLY A 76 -10.58 -5.72 -8.14
N ILE A 77 -10.84 -6.71 -9.01
CA ILE A 77 -10.05 -7.94 -9.08
C ILE A 77 -8.59 -7.64 -9.46
N PHE A 78 -8.38 -6.86 -10.53
CA PHE A 78 -7.03 -6.53 -10.99
C PHE A 78 -6.27 -5.69 -9.97
N GLY A 79 -6.90 -4.68 -9.39
CA GLY A 79 -6.26 -3.83 -8.38
C GLY A 79 -5.97 -4.56 -7.08
N GLY A 80 -6.88 -5.41 -6.62
CA GLY A 80 -6.64 -6.29 -5.47
C GLY A 80 -5.42 -7.20 -5.71
N LEU A 81 -5.34 -7.82 -6.89
CA LEU A 81 -4.22 -8.67 -7.27
C LEU A 81 -2.90 -7.90 -7.35
N MET A 82 -2.88 -6.67 -7.91
CA MET A 82 -1.68 -5.82 -7.94
C MET A 82 -1.17 -5.49 -6.52
N LEU A 83 -2.08 -5.13 -5.61
CA LEU A 83 -1.72 -4.83 -4.21
C LEU A 83 -1.19 -6.06 -3.48
N SER A 84 -1.78 -7.24 -3.70
CA SER A 84 -1.25 -8.50 -3.16
C SER A 84 0.15 -8.81 -3.71
N LEU A 85 0.37 -8.64 -5.01
CA LEU A 85 1.67 -8.86 -5.64
C LEU A 85 2.73 -7.88 -5.12
N GLN A 86 2.37 -6.62 -4.87
CA GLN A 86 3.28 -5.63 -4.34
C GLN A 86 3.89 -6.06 -3.00
N GLN A 87 3.09 -6.70 -2.15
CA GLN A 87 3.58 -7.24 -0.87
C GLN A 87 4.30 -8.58 -1.06
N ALA A 88 3.79 -9.44 -1.95
CA ALA A 88 4.38 -10.76 -2.23
C ALA A 88 5.81 -10.66 -2.79
N VAL A 89 6.07 -9.74 -3.73
CA VAL A 89 7.41 -9.56 -4.31
C VAL A 89 8.46 -9.26 -3.24
N LYS A 90 8.13 -8.39 -2.28
CA LYS A 90 9.00 -8.07 -1.15
C LYS A 90 9.19 -9.29 -0.25
N ASN A 91 8.09 -9.90 0.19
CA ASN A 91 8.14 -10.99 1.16
C ASN A 91 8.84 -12.25 0.62
N ASN A 92 8.60 -12.59 -0.64
CA ASN A 92 9.24 -13.74 -1.29
C ASN A 92 10.74 -13.53 -1.46
N TYR A 93 11.18 -12.31 -1.78
CA TYR A 93 12.60 -12.00 -1.82
C TYR A 93 13.26 -12.13 -0.45
N PHE A 94 12.68 -11.55 0.60
CA PHE A 94 13.23 -11.68 1.95
C PHE A 94 13.27 -13.13 2.43
N ARG A 95 12.26 -13.93 2.08
CA ARG A 95 12.27 -15.37 2.32
C ARG A 95 13.45 -16.03 1.63
N ALA A 96 13.61 -15.85 0.32
CA ALA A 96 14.73 -16.42 -0.45
C ALA A 96 16.11 -15.97 0.07
N MET A 97 16.24 -14.71 0.48
CA MET A 97 17.45 -14.16 1.07
C MET A 97 17.81 -14.87 2.39
N LEU A 98 16.83 -15.07 3.28
CA LEU A 98 17.04 -15.77 4.55
C LEU A 98 17.33 -17.26 4.38
N PHE A 99 16.71 -17.92 3.41
CA PHE A 99 17.01 -19.33 3.08
C PHE A 99 18.42 -19.55 2.52
N ASN A 100 19.06 -18.49 2.00
CA ASN A 100 20.42 -18.52 1.50
C ASN A 100 21.44 -17.94 2.51
N ASP A 101 21.11 -17.94 3.81
CA ASP A 101 21.96 -17.46 4.92
C ASP A 101 22.47 -16.02 4.78
N GLN A 102 21.82 -15.19 3.95
CA GLN A 102 22.20 -13.79 3.81
C GLN A 102 21.67 -12.97 4.98
N SER A 103 22.58 -12.26 5.65
CA SER A 103 22.21 -11.49 6.84
C SER A 103 21.38 -10.25 6.49
N ILE A 104 20.31 -10.01 7.27
CA ILE A 104 19.49 -8.78 7.18
C ILE A 104 20.35 -7.53 7.43
N LYS A 105 21.43 -7.64 8.24
CA LYS A 105 22.35 -6.54 8.51
C LYS A 105 23.05 -6.06 7.23
N THR A 106 23.56 -7.00 6.43
CA THR A 106 24.20 -6.70 5.14
C THR A 106 23.22 -6.08 4.14
N TYR A 107 21.97 -6.52 4.12
CA TYR A 107 20.92 -5.90 3.30
C TYR A 107 20.66 -4.46 3.73
N ASN A 108 20.48 -4.22 5.04
CA ASN A 108 20.20 -2.89 5.58
C ASN A 108 21.33 -1.89 5.30
N GLU A 109 22.59 -2.32 5.40
CA GLU A 109 23.76 -1.50 5.04
C GLU A 109 23.77 -1.11 3.56
N LYS A 110 23.47 -2.04 2.65
CA LYS A 110 23.41 -1.77 1.20
C LYS A 110 22.23 -0.87 0.79
N THR A 111 21.14 -0.90 1.56
CA THR A 111 19.95 -0.08 1.29
C THR A 111 19.96 1.32 1.92
N LYS A 112 20.91 1.60 2.82
CA LYS A 112 21.04 2.91 3.46
C LYS A 112 21.33 3.98 2.40
N VAL A 113 20.36 4.85 2.17
CA VAL A 113 20.57 6.07 1.38
C VAL A 113 21.22 7.09 2.33
N GLU A 114 22.44 7.54 2.01
CA GLU A 114 23.07 8.63 2.75
C GLU A 114 22.19 9.88 2.67
N GLY A 115 21.78 10.38 3.84
CA GLY A 115 20.83 11.47 4.00
C GLY A 115 21.39 12.79 3.49
N ARG A 116 21.26 13.06 2.19
CA ARG A 116 21.33 14.42 1.68
C ARG A 116 19.97 15.06 1.87
N SER A 117 19.85 15.98 2.82
CA SER A 117 18.69 16.84 3.07
C SER A 117 18.49 17.85 1.94
N ASN A 118 18.29 17.35 0.72
CA ASN A 118 18.05 18.16 -0.46
C ASN A 118 16.55 18.34 -0.66
N ILE A 119 16.11 19.51 -1.11
CA ILE A 119 14.69 19.81 -1.36
C ILE A 119 14.06 18.78 -2.32
N LYS A 120 14.85 18.27 -3.25
CA LYS A 120 14.49 17.18 -4.17
C LYS A 120 14.06 15.91 -3.43
N HIS A 121 14.71 15.58 -2.32
CA HIS A 121 14.34 14.43 -1.50
C HIS A 121 12.96 14.64 -0.86
N LYS A 122 12.71 15.80 -0.25
CA LYS A 122 11.39 16.13 0.34
C LYS A 122 10.27 16.07 -0.68
N VAL A 123 10.46 16.67 -1.86
CA VAL A 123 9.48 16.62 -2.96
C VAL A 123 9.20 15.17 -3.37
N PHE A 124 10.25 14.36 -3.51
CA PHE A 124 10.10 12.94 -3.79
C PHE A 124 9.30 12.22 -2.68
N LEU A 125 9.51 12.54 -1.40
CA LEU A 125 8.73 11.95 -0.30
C LEU A 125 7.22 12.21 -0.47
N TYR A 126 6.82 13.47 -0.69
CA TYR A 126 5.42 13.83 -0.86
C TYR A 126 4.80 13.19 -2.11
N VAL A 127 5.53 13.18 -3.22
CA VAL A 127 5.07 12.54 -4.46
C VAL A 127 4.83 11.05 -4.22
N THR A 128 5.73 10.35 -3.51
CA THR A 128 5.54 8.93 -3.19
C THR A 128 4.33 8.66 -2.28
N GLU A 129 4.00 9.59 -1.38
CA GLU A 129 2.82 9.45 -0.51
C GLU A 129 1.52 9.62 -1.28
N VAL A 130 1.45 10.62 -2.17
CA VAL A 130 0.28 10.85 -3.04
C VAL A 130 0.05 9.70 -4.02
N ILE A 131 1.12 9.15 -4.59
CA ILE A 131 1.05 7.99 -5.50
C ILE A 131 0.76 6.68 -4.72
N GLY A 132 0.96 6.68 -3.40
CA GLY A 132 0.69 5.55 -2.53
C GLY A 132 -0.79 5.26 -2.31
N PHE A 133 -1.06 4.19 -1.57
CA PHE A 133 -2.42 3.75 -1.24
C PHE A 133 -3.18 4.77 -0.37
N GLU A 134 -2.48 5.55 0.46
CA GLU A 134 -3.11 6.60 1.25
C GLU A 134 -3.60 7.75 0.39
N GLY A 135 -2.75 8.21 -0.55
CA GLY A 135 -3.12 9.23 -1.53
C GLY A 135 -4.28 8.77 -2.40
N PHE A 136 -4.29 7.49 -2.81
CA PHE A 136 -5.42 6.89 -3.51
C PHE A 136 -6.73 7.07 -2.75
N ILE A 137 -6.78 6.67 -1.47
CA ILE A 137 -8.01 6.75 -0.68
C ILE A 137 -8.44 8.21 -0.51
N LEU A 138 -7.50 9.13 -0.27
CA LEU A 138 -7.80 10.55 -0.13
C LEU A 138 -8.44 11.10 -1.42
N ILE A 139 -7.83 10.86 -2.57
CA ILE A 139 -8.35 11.32 -3.86
C ILE A 139 -9.69 10.66 -4.17
N PHE A 140 -9.84 9.36 -3.87
CA PHE A 140 -11.12 8.66 -4.01
C PHE A 140 -12.24 9.34 -3.22
N VAL A 141 -12.00 9.67 -1.94
CA VAL A 141 -13.01 10.33 -1.09
C VAL A 141 -13.42 11.67 -1.67
N VAL A 142 -12.46 12.46 -2.15
CA VAL A 142 -12.73 13.76 -2.80
C VAL A 142 -13.54 13.56 -4.09
N LEU A 143 -13.13 12.63 -4.96
CA LEU A 143 -13.83 12.38 -6.22
C LEU A 143 -15.25 11.82 -6.00
N ASN A 144 -15.50 11.14 -4.88
CA ASN A 144 -16.80 10.53 -4.58
C ASN A 144 -17.91 11.58 -4.34
N PHE A 145 -17.56 12.86 -4.18
CA PHE A 145 -18.54 13.95 -4.13
C PHE A 145 -19.09 14.31 -5.51
N PHE A 146 -18.30 14.15 -6.57
CA PHE A 146 -18.70 14.52 -7.92
C PHE A 146 -19.61 13.50 -8.58
N LYS A 147 -19.68 12.26 -8.04
CA LYS A 147 -20.50 11.16 -8.54
C LYS A 147 -20.40 10.97 -10.06
N ASN A 148 -19.18 11.13 -10.59
CA ASN A 148 -18.90 10.98 -12.00
C ASN A 148 -18.24 9.62 -12.26
N LYS A 149 -18.90 8.80 -13.07
CA LYS A 149 -18.47 7.45 -13.42
C LYS A 149 -17.10 7.43 -14.11
N ASP A 150 -16.91 8.28 -15.11
CA ASP A 150 -15.70 8.27 -15.94
C ASP A 150 -14.47 8.72 -15.15
N LEU A 151 -14.64 9.70 -14.25
CA LEU A 151 -13.58 10.11 -13.33
C LEU A 151 -13.17 8.99 -12.37
N MET A 152 -14.13 8.18 -11.91
CA MET A 152 -13.84 7.05 -11.03
C MET A 152 -13.11 5.91 -11.76
N ILE A 153 -13.55 5.59 -12.97
CA ILE A 153 -12.87 4.60 -13.83
C ILE A 153 -11.44 5.06 -14.11
N LEU A 154 -11.26 6.34 -14.46
CA LEU A 154 -9.95 6.92 -14.71
C LEU A 154 -9.04 6.86 -13.47
N LEU A 155 -9.54 7.26 -12.30
CA LEU A 155 -8.79 7.19 -11.04
C LEU A 155 -8.31 5.76 -10.76
N LEU A 156 -9.23 4.80 -10.77
CA LEU A 156 -8.91 3.39 -10.47
C LEU A 156 -7.90 2.83 -11.47
N SER A 157 -8.09 3.13 -12.76
CA SER A 157 -7.18 2.65 -13.81
C SER A 157 -5.76 3.22 -13.65
N ILE A 158 -5.64 4.51 -13.34
CA ILE A 158 -4.34 5.16 -13.08
C ILE A 158 -3.65 4.50 -11.89
N TYR A 159 -4.34 4.29 -10.76
CA TYR A 159 -3.73 3.69 -9.58
C TYR A 159 -3.36 2.22 -9.77
N ILE A 160 -4.17 1.44 -10.48
CA ILE A 160 -3.81 0.05 -10.84
C ILE A 160 -2.52 0.04 -11.67
N PHE A 161 -2.42 0.93 -12.65
CA PHE A 161 -1.22 1.05 -13.49
C PHE A 161 0.01 1.48 -12.68
N LEU A 162 -0.14 2.42 -11.74
CA LEU A 162 0.92 2.83 -10.84
C LEU A 162 1.38 1.68 -9.93
N PHE A 163 0.45 0.91 -9.36
CA PHE A 163 0.78 -0.26 -8.55
C PHE A 163 1.48 -1.33 -9.38
N PHE A 164 1.05 -1.56 -10.63
CA PHE A 164 1.74 -2.45 -11.56
C PHE A 164 3.20 -2.00 -11.79
N ILE A 165 3.43 -0.72 -12.07
CA ILE A 165 4.79 -0.17 -12.22
C ILE A 165 5.61 -0.41 -10.95
N PHE A 166 5.04 -0.21 -9.76
CA PHE A 166 5.75 -0.46 -8.51
C PHE A 166 6.10 -1.93 -8.30
N VAL A 167 5.19 -2.85 -8.65
CA VAL A 167 5.43 -4.29 -8.60
C VAL A 167 6.60 -4.65 -9.51
N VAL A 168 6.56 -4.21 -10.78
CA VAL A 168 7.61 -4.49 -11.77
C VAL A 168 8.94 -3.87 -11.34
N ALA A 169 8.94 -2.60 -10.91
CA ALA A 169 10.15 -1.93 -10.46
C ALA A 169 10.79 -2.64 -9.26
N LYS A 170 10.01 -3.02 -8.25
CA LYS A 170 10.50 -3.80 -7.10
C LYS A 170 11.02 -5.16 -7.52
N PHE A 171 10.29 -5.86 -8.40
CA PHE A 171 10.68 -7.17 -8.89
C PHE A 171 12.03 -7.12 -9.63
N VAL A 172 12.20 -6.19 -10.56
CA VAL A 172 13.44 -6.01 -11.31
C VAL A 172 14.60 -5.62 -10.39
N LEU A 173 14.39 -4.67 -9.48
CA LEU A 173 15.44 -4.25 -8.53
C LEU A 173 15.88 -5.39 -7.62
N LEU A 174 14.93 -6.15 -7.08
CA LEU A 174 15.23 -7.29 -6.22
C LEU A 174 15.86 -8.46 -6.99
N SER A 175 15.41 -8.73 -8.22
CA SER A 175 15.97 -9.79 -9.06
C SER A 175 17.40 -9.48 -9.54
N VAL A 176 17.66 -8.24 -9.97
CA VAL A 176 18.95 -7.87 -10.56
C VAL A 176 19.96 -7.41 -9.52
N LYS A 177 19.55 -6.54 -8.59
CA LYS A 177 20.47 -5.90 -7.62
C LYS A 177 20.46 -6.59 -6.26
N GLY A 178 19.41 -7.35 -5.96
CA GLY A 178 19.21 -7.95 -4.64
C GLY A 178 18.79 -6.94 -3.55
N TYR A 179 18.51 -5.69 -3.92
CA TYR A 179 18.02 -4.67 -3.00
C TYR A 179 17.33 -3.54 -3.75
N TYR A 180 16.45 -2.81 -3.05
CA TYR A 180 15.95 -1.52 -3.48
C TYR A 180 16.23 -0.48 -2.39
N PRO A 181 16.58 0.77 -2.75
CA PRO A 181 16.87 1.81 -1.76
C PRO A 181 15.64 2.04 -0.87
N ARG A 182 15.85 2.01 0.45
CA ARG A 182 14.79 2.18 1.45
C ARG A 182 14.83 3.62 1.97
N LYS A 183 13.66 4.27 2.13
CA LYS A 183 13.56 5.50 2.93
C LYS A 183 14.04 5.17 4.36
N ASN A 184 14.94 5.98 4.90
CA ASN A 184 15.09 6.12 6.35
C ASN A 184 14.01 7.08 6.86
#